data_AF-M3AT69-F1
#
_entry.id   AF-M3AT69-F1
#
_cell.length_a   1.000
_cell.length_b   1.000
_cell.length_c   1.000
_cell.angle_alpha   90.00
_cell.angle_beta   90.00
_cell.angle_gamma   90.00
#
_symmetry.space_group_name_H-M   'P 1'
#
loop_
_entity.id
_entity.type
_entity.pdbx_description
1 polymer ?
#
loop_
_entity_poly.entity_id
_entity_poly.type
_entity_poly.pdbx_seq_one_letter_code
_entity_poly.pdbx_strand_id
1 'polypeptide(L)'
;MPRLNVVALISGGKDSFFSILHCQANGHKVVALANLHPPVHDQNEQTEDLESFMYQTIGHKVIPCYEHALGLPLYRQEIDGGAKYKSKDYAADYSQDETESLVPLLQKVIAAHPEVNGVSTGAILSDYQRTRVESVALRLRLTPLSYLWQWPFLPPGSQSSLLEDMAAVGQDARIIKVASGGLDETFLWQNVADPRTIARLKKASQRFGSADDGAVLGEGGEYETLAIAGPPPLWKASVNTGNILEQCHDEDSSVKLFENITGAGATPEEQTRSIMERIRAELPGDMSETTYSIIVLRNMSDFAAVNAVYGGYFTRPNPPARLTIACADVLPAEALLSISIAVAPGRRQGLHVQSRSYWAPANIGPYSQAIKQTMQDGDGASRESVYIAGQIPLVPASMVLPLEHDTDSFILQSVLALQHLDRIGRVMHVKRWTFGIAFLASEGISHNILSNRADTAQRAWAGYQRKLNTSTTDVDESEDESFDVWHLTHGSGKPWQSRMHTNPPEGIRADQGSAGVMPPLLVITADCLPLNSDIEWIGFGSSHATDDMGVPSHLRGLVKIFRHRVLPTSTNT
;
A
#
# COMPACT_ATOMS: atom_id res chain seq x y z
N MET A 1 18.49 18.31 -37.71
CA MET A 1 17.33 19.24 -37.71
C MET A 1 17.76 20.56 -37.07
N PRO A 2 17.13 21.71 -37.41
CA PRO A 2 17.38 22.95 -36.69
C PRO A 2 17.02 22.79 -35.22
N ARG A 3 17.73 23.49 -34.33
CA ARG A 3 17.43 23.48 -32.90
C ARG A 3 16.11 24.20 -32.65
N LEU A 4 15.14 23.49 -32.06
CA LEU A 4 13.85 24.04 -31.66
C LEU A 4 13.85 24.40 -30.17
N ASN A 5 13.01 25.37 -29.80
CA ASN A 5 12.60 25.62 -28.42
C ASN A 5 11.22 25.02 -28.22
N VAL A 6 11.14 24.04 -27.35
CA VAL A 6 10.03 23.10 -27.29
C VAL A 6 9.28 23.25 -25.98
N VAL A 7 7.96 23.35 -26.06
CA VAL A 7 7.08 23.09 -24.91
C VAL A 7 6.72 21.60 -24.88
N ALA A 8 6.91 20.95 -23.74
CA ALA A 8 6.60 19.53 -23.59
C ALA A 8 5.22 19.34 -22.96
N LEU A 9 4.34 18.60 -23.63
CA LEU A 9 3.08 18.16 -23.05
C LEU A 9 3.36 17.02 -22.07
N ILE A 10 2.98 17.20 -20.80
CA ILE A 10 3.19 16.21 -19.76
C ILE A 10 1.89 15.71 -19.16
N SER A 11 1.85 14.40 -18.91
CA SER A 11 0.76 13.70 -18.22
C SER A 11 1.16 13.21 -16.84
N GLY A 12 2.47 13.18 -16.54
CA GLY A 12 3.03 12.55 -15.34
C GLY A 12 3.48 11.10 -15.58
N GLY A 13 3.05 10.48 -16.68
CA GLY A 13 3.44 9.12 -17.07
C GLY A 13 4.80 9.01 -17.75
N LYS A 14 5.26 7.76 -17.87
CA LYS A 14 6.57 7.37 -18.44
C LYS A 14 6.85 8.00 -19.81
N ASP A 15 5.85 8.11 -20.67
CA ASP A 15 6.05 8.44 -22.08
C ASP A 15 6.35 9.93 -22.26
N SER A 16 5.68 10.77 -21.47
CA SER A 16 5.86 12.22 -21.54
C SER A 16 7.29 12.64 -21.21
N PHE A 17 7.91 12.05 -20.20
CA PHE A 17 9.30 12.36 -19.81
C PHE A 17 10.34 11.72 -20.73
N PHE A 18 10.05 10.53 -21.24
CA PHE A 18 10.95 9.88 -22.19
C PHE A 18 10.96 10.63 -23.54
N SER A 19 9.82 11.17 -23.98
CA SER A 19 9.73 12.06 -25.14
C SER A 19 10.57 13.34 -24.99
N ILE A 20 10.65 13.91 -23.78
CA ILE A 20 11.54 15.04 -23.47
C ILE A 20 13.01 14.67 -23.62
N LEU A 21 13.42 13.47 -23.16
CA LEU A 21 14.79 13.00 -23.34
C LEU A 21 15.15 12.88 -24.82
N HIS A 22 14.22 12.44 -25.67
CA HIS A 22 14.42 12.44 -27.13
C HIS A 22 14.54 13.84 -27.72
N CYS A 23 13.77 14.82 -27.23
CA CYS A 23 13.95 16.22 -27.64
C CYS A 23 15.39 16.70 -27.32
N GLN A 24 15.87 16.45 -26.11
CA GLN A 24 17.22 16.83 -25.70
C GLN A 24 18.30 16.11 -26.50
N ALA A 25 18.14 14.79 -26.73
CA ALA A 25 19.07 13.98 -27.51
C ALA A 25 19.17 14.43 -28.98
N ASN A 26 18.08 14.94 -29.55
CA ASN A 26 18.05 15.52 -30.89
C ASN A 26 18.49 17.00 -30.95
N GLY A 27 19.03 17.53 -29.84
CA GLY A 27 19.59 18.88 -29.76
C GLY A 27 18.56 19.99 -29.60
N HIS A 28 17.31 19.67 -29.30
CA HIS A 28 16.27 20.66 -29.00
C HIS A 28 16.35 21.13 -27.54
N LYS A 29 15.89 22.36 -27.29
CA LYS A 29 15.83 22.93 -25.94
C LYS A 29 14.40 22.86 -25.45
N VAL A 30 14.13 22.10 -24.39
CA VAL A 30 12.83 22.18 -23.71
C VAL A 30 12.81 23.41 -22.82
N VAL A 31 11.81 24.28 -23.00
CA VAL A 31 11.73 25.59 -22.32
C VAL A 31 10.59 25.67 -21.31
N ALA A 32 9.54 24.88 -21.47
CA ALA A 32 8.39 24.85 -20.58
C ALA A 32 7.69 23.49 -20.62
N LEU A 33 6.94 23.21 -19.54
CA LEU A 33 6.03 22.08 -19.42
C LEU A 33 4.59 22.58 -19.56
N ALA A 34 3.73 21.80 -20.20
CA ALA A 34 2.32 22.13 -20.35
C ALA A 34 1.46 20.91 -20.01
N ASN A 35 0.39 21.11 -19.24
CA ASN A 35 -0.50 20.04 -18.80
C ASN A 35 -1.96 20.50 -18.83
N LEU A 36 -2.84 19.64 -19.33
CA LEU A 36 -4.28 19.76 -19.17
C LEU A 36 -4.76 18.98 -17.95
N HIS A 37 -5.75 19.50 -17.24
CA HIS A 37 -6.31 18.85 -16.05
C HIS A 37 -7.84 19.00 -15.99
N PRO A 38 -8.54 18.09 -15.31
CA PRO A 38 -9.98 18.21 -15.13
C PRO A 38 -10.36 19.51 -14.38
N PRO A 39 -11.58 20.04 -14.58
CA PRO A 39 -12.10 21.18 -13.84
C PRO A 39 -12.23 20.88 -12.35
N VAL A 40 -12.02 21.89 -11.50
CA VAL A 40 -12.17 21.77 -10.05
C VAL A 40 -13.63 22.07 -9.68
N HIS A 41 -14.44 21.06 -9.41
CA HIS A 41 -15.81 21.25 -8.89
C HIS A 41 -15.85 21.29 -7.36
N ASP A 42 -16.68 22.19 -6.80
CA ASP A 42 -17.00 22.26 -5.38
C ASP A 42 -17.67 20.97 -4.88
N GLN A 43 -17.35 20.58 -3.65
CA GLN A 43 -17.45 19.25 -3.03
C GLN A 43 -18.84 18.61 -2.84
N ASN A 44 -19.86 18.90 -3.66
CA ASN A 44 -21.23 18.41 -3.46
C ASN A 44 -21.87 17.60 -4.60
N GLU A 45 -21.17 17.35 -5.71
CA GLU A 45 -21.67 16.48 -6.76
C GLU A 45 -20.67 15.35 -7.00
N GLN A 46 -21.17 14.10 -6.96
CA GLN A 46 -20.43 12.92 -7.39
C GLN A 46 -20.01 13.15 -8.85
N THR A 47 -18.77 13.56 -9.08
CA THR A 47 -18.24 13.69 -10.43
C THR A 47 -18.03 12.28 -10.98
N GLU A 48 -18.81 11.94 -11.99
CA GLU A 48 -18.40 10.95 -13.00
C GLU A 48 -16.97 11.32 -13.41
N ASP A 49 -16.01 10.41 -13.19
CA ASP A 49 -14.66 10.57 -13.70
C ASP A 49 -14.75 10.96 -15.17
N LEU A 50 -14.25 12.15 -15.53
CA LEU A 50 -14.16 12.56 -16.92
C LEU A 50 -13.28 11.54 -17.65
N GLU A 51 -13.90 10.59 -18.35
CA GLU A 51 -13.25 9.61 -19.20
C GLU A 51 -12.64 10.33 -20.42
N SER A 52 -11.45 10.92 -20.25
CA SER A 52 -10.68 11.50 -21.35
C SER A 52 -9.93 10.40 -22.09
N PHE A 53 -10.11 10.34 -23.41
CA PHE A 53 -9.31 9.48 -24.29
C PHE A 53 -7.94 10.12 -24.61
N MET A 54 -7.78 11.40 -24.29
CA MET A 54 -6.64 12.22 -24.69
C MET A 54 -5.63 12.44 -23.56
N TYR A 55 -6.07 12.52 -22.29
CA TYR A 55 -5.21 12.88 -21.16
C TYR A 55 -5.36 11.95 -19.96
N GLN A 56 -4.22 11.64 -19.34
CA GLN A 56 -4.18 10.94 -18.06
C GLN A 56 -4.77 11.85 -16.96
N THR A 57 -5.89 11.42 -16.37
CA THR A 57 -6.54 12.12 -15.25
C THR A 57 -5.99 11.68 -13.89
N ILE A 58 -5.37 10.50 -13.83
CA ILE A 58 -4.87 9.88 -12.60
C ILE A 58 -3.47 10.39 -12.28
N GLY A 59 -3.26 10.82 -11.03
CA GLY A 59 -1.98 11.39 -10.59
C GLY A 59 -1.78 12.86 -10.95
N HIS A 60 -2.79 13.55 -11.51
CA HIS A 60 -2.70 14.97 -11.89
C HIS A 60 -2.36 15.92 -10.72
N LYS A 61 -2.59 15.49 -9.47
CA LYS A 61 -2.20 16.20 -8.24
C LYS A 61 -0.68 16.31 -8.06
N VAL A 62 0.09 15.36 -8.61
CA VAL A 62 1.56 15.33 -8.53
C VAL A 62 2.20 16.23 -9.58
N ILE A 63 1.48 16.59 -10.64
CA ILE A 63 2.00 17.36 -11.78
C ILE A 63 2.73 18.66 -11.39
N PRO A 64 2.24 19.48 -10.44
CA PRO A 64 2.96 20.67 -9.97
C PRO A 64 4.37 20.40 -9.43
N CYS A 65 4.66 19.18 -8.98
CA CYS A 65 5.99 18.82 -8.48
C CYS A 65 7.04 18.80 -9.59
N TYR A 66 6.64 18.56 -10.86
CA TYR A 66 7.59 18.47 -11.98
C TYR A 66 8.22 19.80 -12.34
N GLU A 67 7.56 20.93 -12.04
CA GLU A 67 8.15 22.26 -12.20
C GLU A 67 9.47 22.36 -11.43
N HIS A 68 9.46 21.89 -10.18
CA HIS A 68 10.63 21.87 -9.31
C HIS A 68 11.59 20.72 -9.65
N ALA A 69 11.06 19.52 -9.92
CA ALA A 69 11.87 18.33 -10.19
C ALA A 69 12.72 18.48 -11.47
N LEU A 70 12.20 19.17 -12.48
CA LEU A 70 12.90 19.43 -13.74
C LEU A 70 13.51 20.84 -13.79
N GLY A 71 13.05 21.74 -12.91
CA GLY A 71 13.36 23.17 -12.94
C GLY A 71 13.03 23.78 -14.31
N LEU A 72 11.81 23.52 -14.78
CA LEU A 72 11.21 24.04 -16.00
C LEU A 72 9.83 24.60 -15.65
N PRO A 73 9.46 25.81 -16.13
CA PRO A 73 8.18 26.42 -15.80
C PRO A 73 7.01 25.56 -16.28
N LEU A 74 5.97 25.43 -15.44
CA LEU A 74 4.79 24.62 -15.72
C LEU A 74 3.55 25.48 -15.98
N TYR A 75 2.90 25.24 -17.11
CA TYR A 75 1.64 25.87 -17.49
C TYR A 75 0.51 24.84 -17.43
N ARG A 76 -0.59 25.21 -16.78
CA ARG A 76 -1.76 24.35 -16.62
C ARG A 76 -3.03 25.01 -17.13
N GLN A 77 -3.93 24.20 -17.66
CA GLN A 77 -5.21 24.65 -18.19
C GLN A 77 -6.27 23.58 -17.91
N GLU A 78 -7.44 24.02 -17.48
CA GLU A 78 -8.60 23.16 -17.30
C GLU A 78 -9.12 22.68 -18.66
N ILE A 79 -9.52 21.41 -18.71
CA ILE A 79 -10.22 20.83 -19.85
C ILE A 79 -11.64 21.36 -19.84
N ASP A 80 -12.01 22.06 -20.91
CA ASP A 80 -13.38 22.44 -21.22
C ASP A 80 -13.95 21.49 -22.28
N GLY A 81 -15.18 21.04 -22.08
CA GLY A 81 -15.84 20.04 -22.92
C GLY A 81 -15.42 18.58 -22.64
N GLY A 82 -15.74 17.68 -23.57
CA GLY A 82 -15.42 16.25 -23.49
C GLY A 82 -15.06 15.68 -24.86
N ALA A 83 -14.73 14.39 -24.93
CA ALA A 83 -14.36 13.72 -26.17
C ALA A 83 -15.56 13.56 -27.12
N LYS A 84 -15.83 14.58 -27.95
CA LYS A 84 -16.95 14.58 -28.90
C LYS A 84 -16.59 13.90 -30.21
N TYR A 85 -15.35 14.07 -30.65
CA TYR A 85 -14.88 13.47 -31.90
C TYR A 85 -14.06 12.21 -31.60
N LYS A 86 -14.55 11.04 -32.06
CA LYS A 86 -13.90 9.73 -31.85
C LYS A 86 -13.12 9.20 -33.08
N SER A 87 -13.14 9.92 -34.20
CA SER A 87 -12.41 9.52 -35.41
C SER A 87 -10.90 9.88 -35.33
N LYS A 88 -10.10 9.16 -36.12
CA LYS A 88 -8.64 9.29 -36.21
C LYS A 88 -8.20 10.61 -36.86
N ASP A 89 -8.95 11.10 -37.84
CA ASP A 89 -8.65 12.33 -38.57
C ASP A 89 -9.33 13.53 -37.90
N TYR A 90 -8.57 14.51 -37.42
CA TYR A 90 -9.13 15.65 -36.67
C TYR A 90 -9.23 16.92 -37.53
N ALA A 91 -10.44 17.45 -37.72
CA ALA A 91 -10.72 18.71 -38.42
C ALA A 91 -11.22 19.78 -37.43
N ALA A 92 -10.61 20.97 -37.48
CA ALA A 92 -10.65 22.00 -36.44
C ALA A 92 -11.93 22.87 -36.37
N ASP A 93 -13.13 22.27 -36.47
CA ASP A 93 -14.39 23.01 -36.65
C ASP A 93 -15.36 22.97 -35.44
N TYR A 94 -14.92 22.51 -34.26
CA TYR A 94 -15.80 22.34 -33.10
C TYR A 94 -15.20 22.91 -31.82
N SER A 95 -15.84 23.97 -31.29
CA SER A 95 -15.39 24.74 -30.13
C SER A 95 -15.60 24.07 -28.75
N GLN A 96 -16.05 22.81 -28.71
CA GLN A 96 -16.43 22.10 -27.46
C GLN A 96 -15.77 20.71 -27.31
N ASP A 97 -14.71 20.42 -28.08
CA ASP A 97 -13.92 19.20 -27.92
C ASP A 97 -12.78 19.43 -26.93
N GLU A 98 -12.48 18.43 -26.10
CA GLU A 98 -11.41 18.50 -25.08
C GLU A 98 -10.05 18.91 -25.66
N THR A 99 -9.81 18.60 -26.94
CA THR A 99 -8.59 18.98 -27.68
C THR A 99 -8.40 20.48 -27.76
N GLU A 100 -9.49 21.25 -27.92
CA GLU A 100 -9.41 22.70 -28.09
C GLU A 100 -8.91 23.41 -26.84
N SER A 101 -8.94 22.75 -25.67
CA SER A 101 -8.33 23.25 -24.44
C SER A 101 -6.81 23.39 -24.55
N LEU A 102 -6.13 22.69 -25.48
CA LEU A 102 -4.69 22.94 -25.74
C LEU A 102 -4.45 24.33 -26.33
N VAL A 103 -5.37 24.88 -27.11
CA VAL A 103 -5.16 26.16 -27.81
C VAL A 103 -4.88 27.29 -26.81
N PRO A 104 -5.75 27.57 -25.81
CA PRO A 104 -5.46 28.59 -24.81
C PRO A 104 -4.25 28.24 -23.93
N LEU A 105 -4.00 26.96 -23.65
CA LEU A 105 -2.81 26.52 -22.91
C LEU A 105 -1.51 26.90 -23.63
N LEU A 106 -1.39 26.51 -24.90
CA LEU A 106 -0.19 26.78 -25.70
C LEU A 106 -0.05 28.27 -26.03
N GLN A 107 -1.15 29.01 -26.19
CA GLN A 107 -1.11 30.47 -26.32
C GLN A 107 -0.53 31.14 -25.06
N LYS A 108 -0.89 30.68 -23.85
CA LYS A 108 -0.29 31.16 -22.60
C LYS A 108 1.22 30.90 -22.57
N VAL A 109 1.65 29.72 -23.00
CA VAL A 109 3.07 29.37 -23.08
C VAL A 109 3.80 30.26 -24.09
N ILE A 110 3.27 30.43 -25.31
CA ILE A 110 3.87 31.27 -26.36
C ILE A 110 3.96 32.74 -25.90
N ALA A 111 2.95 33.23 -25.20
CA ALA A 111 2.96 34.59 -24.66
C ALA A 111 4.07 34.81 -23.62
N ALA A 112 4.34 33.81 -22.77
CA ALA A 112 5.41 33.86 -21.77
C ALA A 112 6.80 33.51 -22.34
N HIS A 113 6.83 32.68 -23.40
CA HIS A 113 8.04 32.20 -24.08
C HIS A 113 7.90 32.38 -25.60
N PRO A 114 8.07 33.61 -26.12
CA PRO A 114 7.90 33.89 -27.56
C PRO A 114 8.88 33.14 -28.47
N GLU A 115 9.96 32.57 -27.92
CA GLU A 115 10.93 31.76 -28.63
C GLU A 115 10.45 30.33 -28.95
N VAL A 116 9.35 29.88 -28.34
CA VAL A 116 8.77 28.55 -28.54
C VAL A 116 8.34 28.37 -29.99
N ASN A 117 8.83 27.31 -30.62
CA ASN A 117 8.54 26.98 -32.02
C ASN A 117 8.31 25.47 -32.24
N GLY A 118 8.23 24.68 -31.17
CA GLY A 118 7.87 23.27 -31.23
C GLY A 118 7.07 22.82 -30.00
N VAL A 119 6.32 21.73 -30.16
CA VAL A 119 5.56 21.07 -29.09
C VAL A 119 5.85 19.57 -29.10
N SER A 120 6.17 19.00 -27.95
CA SER A 120 6.45 17.56 -27.81
C SER A 120 5.27 16.81 -27.22
N THR A 121 4.97 15.63 -27.74
CA THR A 121 3.98 14.69 -27.19
C THR A 121 4.60 13.32 -26.89
N GLY A 122 4.02 12.61 -25.91
CA GLY A 122 4.42 11.25 -25.52
C GLY A 122 3.68 10.14 -26.24
N ALA A 123 2.82 10.43 -27.23
CA ALA A 123 2.03 9.40 -27.91
C ALA A 123 2.92 8.34 -28.59
N ILE A 124 2.70 7.04 -28.28
CA ILE A 124 3.44 5.92 -28.87
C ILE A 124 2.67 5.33 -30.05
N LEU A 125 1.49 4.74 -29.83
CA LEU A 125 0.72 4.07 -30.89
C LEU A 125 -0.62 4.77 -31.20
N SER A 126 -1.09 5.63 -30.31
CA SER A 126 -2.35 6.35 -30.50
C SER A 126 -2.29 7.41 -31.61
N ASP A 127 -2.82 7.06 -32.79
CA ASP A 127 -3.11 8.03 -33.86
C ASP A 127 -4.03 9.14 -33.38
N TYR A 128 -5.01 8.79 -32.53
CA TYR A 128 -5.99 9.71 -31.97
C TYR A 128 -5.32 10.88 -31.22
N GLN A 129 -4.33 10.56 -30.38
CA GLN A 129 -3.62 11.55 -29.59
C GLN A 129 -2.67 12.38 -30.45
N ARG A 130 -1.95 11.73 -31.36
CA ARG A 130 -1.00 12.41 -32.25
C ARG A 130 -1.68 13.46 -33.13
N THR A 131 -2.73 13.09 -33.87
CA THR A 131 -3.34 13.97 -34.88
C THR A 131 -3.97 15.21 -34.25
N ARG A 132 -4.48 15.11 -33.01
CA ARG A 132 -5.01 16.22 -32.21
C ARG A 132 -3.94 17.23 -31.84
N VAL A 133 -2.83 16.76 -31.28
CA VAL A 133 -1.69 17.63 -30.94
C VAL A 133 -1.13 18.27 -32.20
N GLU A 134 -0.98 17.52 -33.30
CA GLU A 134 -0.51 18.05 -34.58
C GLU A 134 -1.43 19.15 -35.14
N SER A 135 -2.75 18.94 -35.12
CA SER A 135 -3.73 19.93 -35.58
C SER A 135 -3.65 21.24 -34.79
N VAL A 136 -3.58 21.16 -33.46
CA VAL A 136 -3.39 22.35 -32.60
C VAL A 136 -2.03 23.01 -32.89
N ALA A 137 -0.95 22.23 -32.94
CA ALA A 137 0.40 22.73 -33.17
C ALA A 137 0.50 23.53 -34.48
N LEU A 138 -0.02 22.96 -35.58
CA LEU A 138 0.00 23.60 -36.89
C LEU A 138 -0.78 24.91 -36.92
N ARG A 139 -1.96 24.96 -36.26
CA ARG A 139 -2.76 26.19 -36.13
C ARG A 139 -2.01 27.29 -35.37
N LEU A 140 -1.21 26.92 -34.39
CA LEU A 140 -0.37 27.84 -33.60
C LEU A 140 1.03 28.04 -34.19
N ARG A 141 1.31 27.50 -35.39
CA ARG A 141 2.61 27.57 -36.08
C ARG A 141 3.77 26.98 -35.26
N LEU A 142 3.48 25.95 -34.47
CA LEU A 142 4.46 25.15 -33.75
C LEU A 142 4.77 23.88 -34.55
N THR A 143 6.03 23.42 -34.48
CA THR A 143 6.45 22.14 -35.03
C THR A 143 6.07 21.00 -34.07
N PRO A 144 5.18 20.06 -34.45
CA PRO A 144 4.87 18.92 -33.60
C PRO A 144 6.02 17.91 -33.59
N LEU A 145 6.38 17.42 -32.40
CA LEU A 145 7.42 16.42 -32.17
C LEU A 145 6.81 15.20 -31.46
N SER A 146 6.76 14.08 -32.16
CA SER A 146 6.17 12.81 -31.70
C SER A 146 7.21 11.70 -31.78
N TYR A 147 8.32 11.82 -31.05
CA TYR A 147 9.48 10.92 -31.18
C TYR A 147 9.20 9.46 -30.87
N LEU A 148 8.21 9.19 -30.01
CA LEU A 148 7.85 7.82 -29.61
C LEU A 148 6.85 7.18 -30.57
N TRP A 149 6.34 7.92 -31.56
CA TRP A 149 5.29 7.42 -32.43
C TRP A 149 5.77 6.23 -33.25
N GLN A 150 5.04 5.12 -33.16
CA GLN A 150 5.35 3.81 -33.74
C GLN A 150 6.68 3.19 -33.28
N TRP A 151 7.23 3.61 -32.13
CA TRP A 151 8.53 3.10 -31.63
C TRP A 151 8.70 1.58 -31.70
N PRO A 152 7.72 0.74 -31.28
CA PRO A 152 7.85 -0.72 -31.32
C PRO A 152 8.03 -1.29 -32.73
N PHE A 153 7.59 -0.55 -33.75
CA PHE A 153 7.63 -0.96 -35.16
C PHE A 153 8.84 -0.41 -35.92
N LEU A 154 9.63 0.47 -35.30
CA LEU A 154 10.85 1.02 -35.89
C LEU A 154 12.04 0.10 -35.61
N PRO A 155 12.87 -0.29 -36.60
CA PRO A 155 14.03 -1.16 -36.36
C PRO A 155 15.06 -0.52 -35.41
N PRO A 156 15.67 -1.27 -34.46
CA PRO A 156 15.57 -2.71 -34.18
C PRO A 156 14.46 -3.07 -33.15
N GLY A 157 13.44 -2.24 -33.04
CA GLY A 157 12.42 -2.26 -32.00
C GLY A 157 11.68 -3.58 -31.82
N SER A 158 11.26 -3.79 -30.58
CA SER A 158 10.37 -4.86 -30.14
C SER A 158 9.27 -4.28 -29.25
N GLN A 159 8.24 -5.06 -28.95
CA GLN A 159 7.11 -4.63 -28.10
C GLN A 159 7.53 -4.08 -26.72
N SER A 160 8.70 -4.45 -26.20
CA SER A 160 9.24 -3.95 -24.93
C SER A 160 10.46 -3.05 -25.06
N SER A 161 11.00 -2.88 -26.26
CA SER A 161 12.25 -2.14 -26.49
C SER A 161 12.20 -0.73 -25.90
N LEU A 162 11.04 -0.07 -25.94
CA LEU A 162 10.87 1.25 -25.34
C LEU A 162 11.05 1.24 -23.81
N LEU A 163 10.54 0.23 -23.10
CA LEU A 163 10.74 0.09 -21.66
C LEU A 163 12.20 -0.29 -21.33
N GLU A 164 12.83 -1.07 -22.19
CA GLU A 164 14.25 -1.43 -22.08
C GLU A 164 15.14 -0.20 -22.27
N ASP A 165 14.80 0.70 -23.20
CA ASP A 165 15.48 1.97 -23.41
C ASP A 165 15.25 2.93 -22.23
N MET A 166 14.03 2.99 -21.68
CA MET A 166 13.72 3.72 -20.44
C MET A 166 14.56 3.20 -19.25
N ALA A 167 14.73 1.88 -19.14
CA ALA A 167 15.58 1.26 -18.14
C ALA A 167 17.06 1.65 -18.33
N ALA A 168 17.54 1.63 -19.58
CA ALA A 168 18.92 1.94 -19.93
C ALA A 168 19.30 3.38 -19.59
N VAL A 169 18.37 4.33 -19.74
CA VAL A 169 18.58 5.72 -19.33
C VAL A 169 18.29 5.96 -17.84
N GLY A 170 17.87 4.94 -17.09
CA GLY A 170 17.58 5.06 -15.67
C GLY A 170 16.31 5.87 -15.35
N GLN A 171 15.32 5.86 -16.24
CA GLN A 171 14.01 6.44 -15.94
C GLN A 171 13.26 5.55 -14.94
N ASP A 172 12.81 6.14 -13.84
CA ASP A 172 12.02 5.45 -12.82
C ASP A 172 10.56 5.90 -12.90
N ALA A 173 9.73 5.04 -13.49
CA ALA A 173 8.30 5.25 -13.59
C ALA A 173 7.53 4.10 -12.93
N ARG A 174 6.66 4.45 -11.99
CA ARG A 174 5.93 3.52 -11.14
C ARG A 174 4.56 3.25 -11.73
N ILE A 175 4.13 1.99 -11.76
CA ILE A 175 2.75 1.64 -12.15
C ILE A 175 1.80 2.12 -11.04
N ILE A 176 0.82 2.95 -11.39
CA ILE A 176 -0.12 3.56 -10.43
C ILE A 176 -1.57 3.11 -10.61
N LYS A 177 -1.90 2.49 -11.75
CA LYS A 177 -3.19 1.84 -12.03
C LYS A 177 -2.96 0.64 -12.92
N VAL A 178 -3.76 -0.39 -12.75
CA VAL A 178 -3.90 -1.53 -13.67
C VAL A 178 -5.36 -1.67 -14.06
N ALA A 179 -5.66 -1.95 -15.32
CA ALA A 179 -7.02 -2.06 -15.85
C ALA A 179 -7.16 -3.19 -16.89
N SER A 180 -6.33 -4.23 -16.80
CA SER A 180 -6.36 -5.40 -17.68
C SER A 180 -6.44 -6.68 -16.87
N GLY A 181 -7.24 -7.66 -17.32
CA GLY A 181 -7.41 -8.95 -16.63
C GLY A 181 -6.13 -9.80 -16.52
N GLY A 182 -5.05 -9.43 -17.22
CA GLY A 182 -3.73 -10.03 -17.07
C GLY A 182 -2.84 -9.41 -15.99
N LEU A 183 -3.20 -8.24 -15.47
CA LEU A 183 -2.42 -7.46 -14.50
C LEU A 183 -3.19 -7.37 -13.18
N ASP A 184 -2.56 -7.80 -12.10
CA ASP A 184 -3.11 -7.73 -10.74
C ASP A 184 -2.45 -6.59 -9.92
N GLU A 185 -2.95 -6.35 -8.70
CA GLU A 185 -2.43 -5.32 -7.81
C GLU A 185 -0.95 -5.45 -7.48
N THR A 186 -0.35 -6.64 -7.67
CA THR A 186 1.07 -6.84 -7.37
C THR A 186 1.99 -6.11 -8.34
N PHE A 187 1.48 -5.59 -9.47
CA PHE A 187 2.20 -4.68 -10.36
C PHE A 187 2.26 -3.24 -9.83
N LEU A 188 1.36 -2.85 -8.93
CA LEU A 188 1.31 -1.49 -8.39
C LEU A 188 2.64 -1.14 -7.70
N TRP A 189 3.09 0.09 -7.95
CA TRP A 189 4.33 0.67 -7.47
C TRP A 189 5.63 -0.02 -7.92
N GLN A 190 5.55 -1.05 -8.77
CA GLN A 190 6.74 -1.55 -9.44
C GLN A 190 7.24 -0.54 -10.46
N ASN A 191 8.56 -0.46 -10.62
CA ASN A 191 9.12 0.31 -11.72
C ASN A 191 8.80 -0.44 -13.02
N VAL A 192 8.06 0.20 -13.92
CA VAL A 192 7.62 -0.36 -15.20
C VAL A 192 8.80 -0.79 -16.08
N ALA A 193 9.94 -0.11 -15.94
CA ALA A 193 11.16 -0.38 -16.68
C ALA A 193 12.06 -1.43 -16.01
N ASP A 194 11.70 -1.96 -14.83
CA ASP A 194 12.48 -3.03 -14.20
C ASP A 194 12.43 -4.31 -15.06
N PRO A 195 13.57 -4.99 -15.32
CA PRO A 195 13.59 -6.19 -16.18
C PRO A 195 12.63 -7.31 -15.73
N ARG A 196 12.40 -7.47 -14.41
CA ARG A 196 11.45 -8.46 -13.90
C ARG A 196 10.02 -8.01 -14.18
N THR A 197 9.71 -6.73 -13.98
CA THR A 197 8.39 -6.16 -14.28
C THR A 197 8.10 -6.26 -15.78
N ILE A 198 9.04 -5.92 -16.66
CA ILE A 198 8.91 -6.09 -18.11
C ILE A 198 8.62 -7.56 -18.48
N ALA A 199 9.35 -8.51 -17.90
CA ALA A 199 9.12 -9.94 -18.16
C ALA A 199 7.71 -10.39 -17.72
N ARG A 200 7.23 -9.88 -16.59
CA ARG A 200 5.88 -10.15 -16.09
C ARG A 200 4.81 -9.51 -16.98
N LEU A 201 5.01 -8.27 -17.44
CA LEU A 201 4.12 -7.59 -18.38
C LEU A 201 4.02 -8.34 -19.71
N LYS A 202 5.16 -8.81 -20.26
CA LYS A 202 5.17 -9.67 -21.46
C LYS A 202 4.33 -10.93 -21.27
N LYS A 203 4.51 -11.62 -20.14
CA LYS A 203 3.75 -12.84 -19.82
C LYS A 203 2.26 -12.57 -19.64
N ALA A 204 1.90 -11.48 -18.97
CA ALA A 204 0.51 -11.06 -18.78
C ALA A 204 -0.16 -10.71 -20.11
N SER A 205 0.52 -9.95 -20.96
CA SER A 205 0.06 -9.55 -22.29
C SER A 205 -0.16 -10.76 -23.21
N GLN A 206 0.70 -11.79 -23.14
CA GLN A 206 0.51 -13.03 -23.91
C GLN A 206 -0.76 -13.82 -23.55
N ARG A 207 -1.30 -13.64 -22.34
CA ARG A 207 -2.44 -14.43 -21.85
C ARG A 207 -3.78 -13.91 -22.38
N PHE A 208 -3.85 -12.62 -22.74
CA PHE A 208 -5.10 -11.93 -23.07
C PHE A 208 -5.02 -10.99 -24.30
N GLY A 209 -3.83 -10.67 -24.81
CA GLY A 209 -3.63 -9.73 -25.92
C GLY A 209 -3.06 -10.37 -27.19
N SER A 210 -3.29 -9.72 -28.33
CA SER A 210 -2.56 -9.96 -29.58
C SER A 210 -1.10 -9.51 -29.41
N ALA A 211 -0.15 -10.20 -30.04
CA ALA A 211 1.28 -9.86 -29.94
C ALA A 211 1.65 -8.47 -30.50
N ASP A 212 0.73 -7.77 -31.19
CA ASP A 212 1.00 -6.56 -31.96
C ASP A 212 0.32 -5.27 -31.42
N ASP A 213 -0.41 -5.31 -30.30
CA ASP A 213 -1.30 -4.21 -29.90
C ASP A 213 -0.69 -3.18 -28.93
N GLY A 214 0.60 -3.25 -28.59
CA GLY A 214 1.24 -2.30 -27.67
C GLY A 214 0.86 -2.45 -26.19
N ALA A 215 0.15 -3.52 -25.83
CA ALA A 215 -0.31 -3.80 -24.46
C ALA A 215 0.81 -3.86 -23.42
N VAL A 216 2.02 -4.30 -23.82
CA VAL A 216 3.20 -4.30 -22.93
C VAL A 216 3.59 -2.87 -22.54
N LEU A 217 3.30 -1.88 -23.39
CA LEU A 217 3.58 -0.46 -23.16
C LEU A 217 2.42 0.30 -22.50
N GLY A 218 1.29 -0.36 -22.24
CA GLY A 218 0.11 0.25 -21.63
C GLY A 218 -0.74 1.08 -22.59
N GLU A 219 -0.55 0.95 -23.90
CA GLU A 219 -1.27 1.75 -24.91
C GLU A 219 -2.77 1.50 -24.96
N GLY A 220 -3.23 0.30 -24.57
CA GLY A 220 -4.65 -0.05 -24.46
C GLY A 220 -5.27 0.39 -23.14
N GLY A 221 -4.55 1.18 -22.32
CA GLY A 221 -4.97 1.55 -20.98
C GLY A 221 -4.77 0.44 -19.96
N GLU A 222 -3.97 -0.59 -20.27
CA GLU A 222 -3.76 -1.74 -19.37
C GLU A 222 -3.16 -1.34 -18.04
N TYR A 223 -2.34 -0.28 -18.03
CA TYR A 223 -1.81 0.32 -16.82
C TYR A 223 -1.43 1.79 -17.06
N GLU A 224 -1.45 2.57 -15.98
CA GLU A 224 -0.95 3.96 -15.97
C GLU A 224 0.32 4.05 -15.14
N THR A 225 1.16 5.03 -15.45
CA THR A 225 2.44 5.23 -14.75
C THR A 225 2.59 6.63 -14.19
N LEU A 226 3.50 6.77 -13.21
CA LEU A 226 3.96 8.04 -12.67
C LEU A 226 5.49 8.04 -12.63
N ALA A 227 6.13 8.96 -13.33
CA ALA A 227 7.58 9.12 -13.28
C ALA A 227 8.00 9.78 -11.95
N ILE A 228 8.80 9.09 -11.14
CA ILE A 228 9.24 9.62 -9.85
C ILE A 228 10.69 10.11 -9.89
N ALA A 229 11.50 9.59 -10.80
CA ALA A 229 12.88 10.00 -11.00
C ALA A 229 13.33 9.66 -12.43
N GLY A 230 14.49 10.16 -12.82
CA GLY A 230 15.09 9.82 -14.09
C GLY A 230 16.48 10.43 -14.27
N PRO A 231 17.01 10.43 -15.50
CA PRO A 231 18.41 10.77 -15.73
C PRO A 231 18.72 12.26 -15.52
N PRO A 232 19.94 12.60 -15.05
CA PRO A 232 20.36 13.97 -14.73
C PRO A 232 20.19 15.06 -15.82
N PRO A 233 20.28 14.77 -17.13
CA PRO A 233 20.05 15.80 -18.16
C PRO A 233 18.66 16.43 -18.14
N LEU A 234 17.67 15.73 -17.59
CA LEU A 234 16.31 16.19 -17.43
C LEU A 234 15.96 16.43 -15.95
N TRP A 235 16.32 15.49 -15.08
CA TRP A 235 15.90 15.47 -13.69
C TRP A 235 16.91 16.14 -12.77
N LYS A 236 16.48 17.19 -12.06
CA LYS A 236 17.26 17.89 -11.04
C LYS A 236 17.00 17.38 -9.63
N ALA A 237 15.80 16.85 -9.39
CA ALA A 237 15.41 16.20 -8.16
C ALA A 237 14.41 15.08 -8.47
N SER A 238 14.37 14.04 -7.65
CA SER A 238 13.27 13.07 -7.67
C SER A 238 11.99 13.70 -7.14
N VAL A 239 10.85 13.35 -7.70
CA VAL A 239 9.56 13.64 -7.07
C VAL A 239 9.44 12.79 -5.82
N ASN A 240 9.59 13.43 -4.66
CA ASN A 240 9.31 12.81 -3.38
C ASN A 240 7.79 12.81 -3.20
N THR A 241 7.17 11.64 -3.36
CA THR A 241 5.76 11.45 -3.02
C THR A 241 5.51 11.34 -1.52
N GLY A 242 6.51 11.63 -0.68
CA GLY A 242 6.34 11.93 0.73
C GLY A 242 5.27 13.01 0.90
N ASN A 243 4.15 12.62 1.53
CA ASN A 243 2.93 13.38 1.74
C ASN A 243 1.98 13.60 0.53
N ILE A 244 2.16 12.92 -0.62
CA ILE A 244 1.11 12.85 -1.70
C ILE A 244 0.88 11.40 -2.17
N LEU A 245 0.93 10.46 -1.24
CA LEU A 245 0.40 9.08 -1.27
C LEU A 245 0.06 8.85 0.22
N GLU A 246 -1.17 8.70 0.72
CA GLU A 246 -2.36 8.05 0.20
C GLU A 246 -3.62 8.94 0.34
N GLN A 247 -4.22 9.33 -0.78
CA GLN A 247 -5.67 9.14 -0.91
C GLN A 247 -5.81 7.89 -1.78
N CYS A 248 -5.62 6.72 -1.16
CA CYS A 248 -6.32 5.55 -1.64
C CYS A 248 -7.80 5.83 -1.37
N HIS A 249 -8.45 6.56 -2.28
CA HIS A 249 -9.77 6.11 -2.67
C HIS A 249 -9.48 4.84 -3.45
N ASP A 250 -9.45 3.73 -2.72
CA ASP A 250 -9.81 2.48 -3.31
C ASP A 250 -11.24 2.71 -3.86
N GLU A 251 -11.38 2.88 -5.18
CA GLU A 251 -12.72 2.87 -5.79
C GLU A 251 -13.38 1.48 -5.74
N ASP A 252 -12.76 0.52 -5.04
CA ASP A 252 -13.39 -0.76 -4.68
C ASP A 252 -13.06 -1.23 -3.24
N SER A 253 -12.56 -0.36 -2.38
CA SER A 253 -12.40 -0.64 -0.95
C SER A 253 -12.98 0.54 -0.18
N SER A 254 -14.05 0.21 0.50
CA SER A 254 -14.80 1.14 1.30
C SER A 254 -14.04 1.67 2.52
N VAL A 255 -12.79 1.26 2.73
CA VAL A 255 -12.00 1.54 3.92
C VAL A 255 -11.19 2.84 3.74
N LYS A 256 -11.54 3.88 4.50
CA LYS A 256 -10.79 5.14 4.58
C LYS A 256 -9.58 4.99 5.52
N LEU A 257 -8.40 5.37 5.06
CA LEU A 257 -7.15 5.28 5.82
C LEU A 257 -6.56 6.66 6.12
N PHE A 258 -6.07 6.83 7.34
CA PHE A 258 -5.21 7.92 7.77
C PHE A 258 -3.90 7.29 8.21
N GLU A 259 -2.79 7.58 7.54
CA GLU A 259 -1.55 6.83 7.73
C GLU A 259 -0.43 7.73 8.25
N ASN A 260 0.21 7.29 9.34
CA ASN A 260 1.41 7.87 9.91
C ASN A 260 1.30 9.38 10.23
N ILE A 261 0.12 9.81 10.70
CA ILE A 261 -0.14 11.21 11.01
C ILE A 261 0.68 11.63 12.23
N THR A 262 1.46 12.70 12.09
CA THR A 262 2.21 13.36 13.16
C THR A 262 1.53 14.67 13.57
N GLY A 263 1.80 15.14 14.80
CA GLY A 263 1.11 16.27 15.40
C GLY A 263 2.04 17.40 15.80
N ALA A 264 1.49 18.61 15.91
CA ALA A 264 2.18 19.74 16.52
C ALA A 264 2.09 19.65 18.06
N GLY A 265 3.13 20.08 18.76
CA GLY A 265 3.17 20.09 20.23
C GLY A 265 4.55 19.70 20.77
N ALA A 266 4.83 20.14 21.99
CA ALA A 266 6.07 19.81 22.70
C ALA A 266 5.95 18.53 23.54
N THR A 267 4.73 18.10 23.88
CA THR A 267 4.49 16.88 24.67
C THR A 267 3.74 15.81 23.88
N PRO A 268 3.82 14.53 24.27
CA PRO A 268 3.06 13.45 23.64
C PRO A 268 1.54 13.70 23.68
N GLU A 269 1.02 14.28 24.76
CA GLU A 269 -0.40 14.62 24.91
C GLU A 269 -0.85 15.71 23.93
N GLU A 270 -0.03 16.73 23.74
CA GLU A 270 -0.28 17.81 22.78
C GLU A 270 -0.28 17.28 21.35
N GLN A 271 0.74 16.48 20.99
CA GLN A 271 0.82 15.86 19.67
C GLN A 271 -0.35 14.88 19.45
N THR A 272 -0.71 14.07 20.45
CA THR A 272 -1.90 13.18 20.36
C THR A 272 -3.16 13.98 20.10
N ARG A 273 -3.40 15.07 20.83
CA ARG A 273 -4.56 15.94 20.62
C ARG A 273 -4.55 16.55 19.21
N SER A 274 -3.41 17.09 18.78
CA SER A 274 -3.24 17.66 17.44
C SER A 274 -3.56 16.65 16.34
N ILE A 275 -3.08 15.41 16.47
CA ILE A 275 -3.33 14.33 15.50
C ILE A 275 -4.82 13.96 15.50
N MET A 276 -5.40 13.69 16.66
CA MET A 276 -6.79 13.24 16.79
C MET A 276 -7.78 14.31 16.32
N GLU A 277 -7.54 15.59 16.59
CA GLU A 277 -8.37 16.68 16.07
C GLU A 277 -8.31 16.80 14.55
N ARG A 278 -7.12 16.61 13.97
CA ARG A 278 -6.95 16.60 12.50
C ARG A 278 -7.71 15.45 11.86
N ILE A 279 -7.55 14.23 12.41
CA ILE A 279 -8.26 13.05 11.91
C ILE A 279 -9.77 13.25 12.04
N ARG A 280 -10.24 13.78 13.18
CA ARG A 280 -11.66 14.08 13.41
C ARG A 280 -12.22 15.11 12.41
N ALA A 281 -11.45 16.12 12.05
CA ALA A 281 -11.87 17.15 11.09
C ALA A 281 -11.98 16.61 9.66
N GLU A 282 -11.17 15.61 9.30
CA GLU A 282 -11.15 14.99 7.98
C GLU A 282 -12.02 13.73 7.88
N LEU A 283 -12.54 13.23 9.01
CA LEU A 283 -13.44 12.07 9.03
C LEU A 283 -14.83 12.46 8.51
N PRO A 284 -15.43 11.69 7.58
CA PRO A 284 -16.78 11.96 7.08
C PRO A 284 -17.87 11.59 8.11
N GLY A 285 -17.51 10.81 9.14
CA GLY A 285 -18.41 10.29 10.16
C GLY A 285 -17.86 10.46 11.58
N ASP A 286 -18.43 9.70 12.52
CA ASP A 286 -18.04 9.77 13.92
C ASP A 286 -16.80 8.90 14.22
N MET A 287 -15.97 9.30 15.19
CA MET A 287 -14.80 8.52 15.61
C MET A 287 -15.14 7.07 16.00
N SER A 288 -16.38 6.81 16.44
CA SER A 288 -16.87 5.45 16.73
C SER A 288 -16.95 4.51 15.53
N GLU A 289 -16.78 5.00 14.30
CA GLU A 289 -16.70 4.16 13.09
C GLU A 289 -15.29 3.62 12.85
N THR A 290 -14.29 4.08 13.61
CA THR A 290 -12.91 3.62 13.47
C THR A 290 -12.78 2.13 13.76
N THR A 291 -12.25 1.37 12.83
CA THR A 291 -12.12 -0.09 12.89
C THR A 291 -10.78 -0.50 13.49
N TYR A 292 -9.69 0.15 13.04
CA TYR A 292 -8.34 -0.15 13.49
C TYR A 292 -7.53 1.12 13.75
N SER A 293 -6.56 1.04 14.66
CA SER A 293 -5.62 2.12 14.93
C SER A 293 -4.23 1.59 15.24
N ILE A 294 -3.22 2.34 14.82
CA ILE A 294 -1.82 2.03 15.05
C ILE A 294 -1.20 3.25 15.69
N ILE A 295 -0.57 3.07 16.85
CA ILE A 295 0.15 4.14 17.55
C ILE A 295 1.62 3.74 17.59
N VAL A 296 2.48 4.52 16.95
CA VAL A 296 3.94 4.34 17.05
C VAL A 296 4.48 5.45 17.93
N LEU A 297 5.04 5.08 19.07
CA LEU A 297 5.64 5.98 20.04
C LEU A 297 7.14 6.11 19.80
N ARG A 298 7.72 7.26 20.09
CA ARG A 298 9.17 7.40 20.18
C ARG A 298 9.71 6.66 21.41
N ASN A 299 9.01 6.78 22.55
CA ASN A 299 9.37 6.12 23.80
C ASN A 299 8.14 5.44 24.42
N MET A 300 8.31 4.20 24.90
CA MET A 300 7.20 3.46 25.54
C MET A 300 6.77 4.06 26.88
N SER A 301 7.61 4.91 27.51
CA SER A 301 7.24 5.67 28.71
C SER A 301 6.04 6.58 28.52
N ASP A 302 5.80 7.04 27.28
CA ASP A 302 4.73 7.99 26.95
C ASP A 302 3.36 7.31 26.81
N PHE A 303 3.32 5.97 26.87
CA PHE A 303 2.13 5.16 26.64
C PHE A 303 0.92 5.57 27.49
N ALA A 304 1.12 5.81 28.80
CA ALA A 304 0.05 6.17 29.70
C ALA A 304 -0.55 7.56 29.39
N ALA A 305 0.32 8.52 29.09
CA ALA A 305 -0.05 9.88 28.73
C ALA A 305 -0.85 9.92 27.42
N VAL A 306 -0.35 9.24 26.39
CA VAL A 306 -1.03 9.12 25.09
C VAL A 306 -2.38 8.42 25.23
N ASN A 307 -2.46 7.33 25.99
CA ASN A 307 -3.71 6.60 26.22
C ASN A 307 -4.80 7.45 26.88
N ALA A 308 -4.42 8.30 27.84
CA ALA A 308 -5.38 9.17 28.52
C ALA A 308 -6.06 10.16 27.55
N VAL A 309 -5.29 10.73 26.61
CA VAL A 309 -5.83 11.63 25.59
C VAL A 309 -6.59 10.86 24.51
N TYR A 310 -5.97 9.83 23.94
CA TYR A 310 -6.53 9.00 22.88
C TYR A 310 -7.88 8.40 23.26
N GLY A 311 -8.00 7.84 24.48
CA GLY A 311 -9.23 7.24 24.97
C GLY A 311 -10.40 8.22 25.06
N GLY A 312 -10.12 9.52 25.26
CA GLY A 312 -11.14 10.57 25.31
C GLY A 312 -11.91 10.78 24.00
N TYR A 313 -11.37 10.31 22.87
CA TYR A 313 -12.01 10.41 21.55
C TYR A 313 -12.96 9.25 21.23
N PHE A 314 -12.94 8.17 22.01
CA PHE A 314 -13.77 6.99 21.79
C PHE A 314 -14.73 6.77 22.97
N THR A 315 -15.77 7.60 23.03
CA THR A 315 -16.76 7.61 24.12
C THR A 315 -17.88 6.58 23.96
N ARG A 316 -17.97 5.92 22.79
CA ARG A 316 -18.95 4.86 22.52
C ARG A 316 -18.34 3.47 22.74
N PRO A 317 -19.17 2.44 23.02
CA PRO A 317 -18.70 1.05 23.10
C PRO A 317 -17.99 0.60 21.83
N ASN A 318 -17.11 -0.39 21.96
CA ASN A 318 -16.29 -0.94 20.86
C ASN A 318 -15.37 0.12 20.22
N PRO A 319 -14.41 0.70 20.98
CA PRO A 319 -13.31 1.47 20.39
C PRO A 319 -12.54 0.60 19.38
N PRO A 320 -11.74 1.18 18.46
CA PRO A 320 -11.04 0.40 17.45
C PRO A 320 -10.12 -0.67 18.02
N ALA A 321 -9.85 -1.71 17.23
CA ALA A 321 -8.72 -2.58 17.51
C ALA A 321 -7.40 -1.83 17.33
N ARG A 322 -6.38 -2.18 18.11
CA ARG A 322 -5.21 -1.31 18.25
C ARG A 322 -3.88 -2.04 18.36
N LEU A 323 -2.89 -1.51 17.65
CA LEU A 323 -1.46 -1.77 17.87
C LEU A 323 -0.83 -0.57 18.55
N THR A 324 0.03 -0.78 19.55
CA THR A 324 0.86 0.30 20.10
C THR A 324 2.27 -0.20 20.40
N ILE A 325 3.27 0.38 19.74
CA ILE A 325 4.68 -0.03 19.85
C ILE A 325 5.58 1.20 19.95
N ALA A 326 6.78 1.04 20.48
CA ALA A 326 7.80 2.10 20.48
C ALA A 326 8.89 1.80 19.45
N CYS A 327 9.16 2.77 18.58
CA CYS A 327 10.20 2.70 17.58
C CYS A 327 10.60 4.12 17.15
N ALA A 328 11.79 4.58 17.57
CA ALA A 328 12.16 5.98 17.45
C ALA A 328 12.62 6.40 16.04
N ASP A 329 13.28 5.49 15.32
CA ASP A 329 13.91 5.74 14.01
C ASP A 329 12.93 5.71 12.82
N VAL A 330 11.74 5.14 13.01
CA VAL A 330 10.66 5.16 12.01
C VAL A 330 9.86 6.47 12.05
N LEU A 331 10.11 7.32 13.05
CA LEU A 331 9.43 8.60 13.26
C LEU A 331 10.33 9.79 12.87
N PRO A 332 9.78 10.84 12.22
CA PRO A 332 10.48 12.11 11.98
C PRO A 332 11.05 12.68 13.28
N ALA A 333 12.21 13.35 13.23
CA ALA A 333 12.98 13.74 14.41
C ALA A 333 12.18 14.55 15.45
N GLU A 334 11.28 15.41 14.97
CA GLU A 334 10.39 16.27 15.76
C GLU A 334 9.12 15.58 16.29
N ALA A 335 8.76 14.40 15.76
CA ALA A 335 7.57 13.67 16.15
C ALA A 335 7.86 12.78 17.37
N LEU A 336 7.05 12.90 18.41
CA LEU A 336 7.07 12.03 19.60
C LEU A 336 6.21 10.78 19.39
N LEU A 337 5.23 10.87 18.49
CA LEU A 337 4.42 9.74 18.05
C LEU A 337 3.85 9.96 16.65
N SER A 338 3.38 8.87 16.05
CA SER A 338 2.44 8.90 14.93
C SER A 338 1.21 8.04 15.24
N ILE A 339 0.07 8.41 14.66
CA ILE A 339 -1.16 7.62 14.73
C ILE A 339 -1.67 7.36 13.31
N SER A 340 -1.98 6.10 13.03
CA SER A 340 -2.73 5.68 11.85
C SER A 340 -4.10 5.16 12.26
N ILE A 341 -5.13 5.46 11.47
CA ILE A 341 -6.53 5.05 11.71
C ILE A 341 -7.11 4.48 10.41
N ALA A 342 -7.79 3.35 10.52
CA ALA A 342 -8.60 2.77 9.46
C ALA A 342 -10.08 2.82 9.83
N VAL A 343 -10.91 3.33 8.92
CA VAL A 343 -12.36 3.46 9.07
C VAL A 343 -13.02 2.68 7.95
N ALA A 344 -13.79 1.65 8.28
CA ALA A 344 -14.50 0.82 7.31
C ALA A 344 -16.03 0.92 7.52
N PRO A 345 -16.83 1.10 6.45
CA PRO A 345 -18.27 1.16 6.55
C PRO A 345 -18.87 -0.23 6.73
N GLY A 346 -20.10 -0.25 7.24
CA GLY A 346 -20.82 -1.46 7.58
C GLY A 346 -20.91 -1.69 9.09
N ARG A 347 -21.36 -2.87 9.47
CA ARG A 347 -21.66 -3.19 10.86
C ARG A 347 -20.40 -3.62 11.59
N ARG A 348 -20.13 -2.96 12.73
CA ARG A 348 -19.02 -3.26 13.64
C ARG A 348 -19.47 -4.16 14.78
N GLN A 349 -18.71 -5.21 15.05
CA GLN A 349 -18.80 -6.01 16.27
C GLN A 349 -17.43 -6.04 16.94
N GLY A 350 -17.35 -5.52 18.16
CA GLY A 350 -16.11 -5.53 18.94
C GLY A 350 -16.07 -6.64 19.97
N LEU A 351 -14.85 -7.12 20.26
CA LEU A 351 -14.58 -7.97 21.41
C LEU A 351 -13.67 -7.24 22.38
N HIS A 352 -14.06 -7.27 23.65
CA HIS A 352 -13.33 -6.64 24.73
C HIS A 352 -13.45 -7.49 26.00
N VAL A 353 -12.39 -8.23 26.35
CA VAL A 353 -12.34 -9.04 27.57
C VAL A 353 -12.12 -8.11 28.77
N GLN A 354 -13.13 -7.97 29.63
CA GLN A 354 -13.09 -7.02 30.76
C GLN A 354 -12.54 -7.61 32.05
N SER A 355 -12.62 -8.94 32.22
CA SER A 355 -12.24 -9.62 33.45
C SER A 355 -11.09 -10.59 33.21
N ARG A 356 -10.35 -10.90 34.29
CA ARG A 356 -9.40 -12.00 34.29
C ARG A 356 -10.15 -13.30 33.98
N SER A 357 -9.61 -14.07 33.06
CA SER A 357 -10.24 -15.29 32.57
C SER A 357 -9.20 -16.40 32.42
N TYR A 358 -9.63 -17.61 32.13
CA TYR A 358 -8.71 -18.72 31.82
C TYR A 358 -8.28 -18.71 30.33
N TRP A 359 -9.07 -18.07 29.46
CA TRP A 359 -8.95 -18.24 28.02
C TRP A 359 -8.26 -17.06 27.31
N ALA A 360 -8.50 -15.81 27.69
CA ALA A 360 -7.83 -14.65 27.10
C ALA A 360 -7.49 -13.56 28.13
N PRO A 361 -6.40 -12.79 27.92
CA PRO A 361 -6.03 -11.68 28.80
C PRO A 361 -7.13 -10.64 28.83
N ALA A 362 -7.31 -10.01 30.00
CA ALA A 362 -8.12 -8.80 30.09
C ALA A 362 -7.47 -7.67 29.29
N ASN A 363 -8.30 -6.80 28.72
CA ASN A 363 -7.82 -5.64 27.97
C ASN A 363 -7.03 -4.68 28.89
N ILE A 364 -5.92 -4.15 28.40
CA ILE A 364 -5.01 -3.27 29.14
C ILE A 364 -5.06 -1.80 28.71
N GLY A 365 -6.02 -1.41 27.87
CA GLY A 365 -6.13 -0.03 27.39
C GLY A 365 -7.48 0.31 26.75
N PRO A 366 -7.63 1.55 26.25
CA PRO A 366 -8.87 2.03 25.66
C PRO A 366 -9.01 1.59 24.18
N TYR A 367 -9.05 0.29 23.93
CA TYR A 367 -9.16 -0.30 22.59
C TYR A 367 -9.97 -1.61 22.62
N SER A 368 -10.46 -2.12 21.50
CA SER A 368 -11.04 -3.47 21.43
C SER A 368 -9.97 -4.50 21.08
N GLN A 369 -10.01 -5.70 21.66
CA GLN A 369 -9.04 -6.76 21.28
C GLN A 369 -9.26 -7.26 19.85
N ALA A 370 -10.49 -7.14 19.34
CA ALA A 370 -10.79 -7.35 17.94
C ALA A 370 -11.99 -6.51 17.50
N ILE A 371 -12.01 -6.13 16.23
CA ILE A 371 -13.20 -5.61 15.54
C ILE A 371 -13.48 -6.48 14.32
N LYS A 372 -14.69 -7.02 14.24
CA LYS A 372 -15.25 -7.63 13.03
C LYS A 372 -16.09 -6.59 12.30
N GLN A 373 -15.77 -6.41 11.03
CA GLN A 373 -16.45 -5.54 10.10
C GLN A 373 -17.22 -6.38 9.10
N THR A 374 -18.55 -6.22 9.05
CA THR A 374 -19.40 -6.84 8.04
C THR A 374 -19.87 -5.78 7.06
N MET A 375 -19.41 -5.89 5.82
CA MET A 375 -19.81 -5.04 4.70
C MET A 375 -20.79 -5.80 3.81
N GLN A 376 -21.80 -5.11 3.28
CA GLN A 376 -22.72 -5.66 2.29
C GLN A 376 -22.32 -5.14 0.91
N ASP A 377 -22.04 -6.06 -0.01
CA ASP A 377 -21.79 -5.75 -1.41
C ASP A 377 -23.14 -5.53 -2.13
N GLY A 378 -23.12 -4.77 -3.23
CA GLY A 378 -24.31 -4.42 -4.01
C GLY A 378 -25.05 -5.62 -4.63
N ASP A 379 -24.43 -6.80 -4.63
CA ASP A 379 -24.99 -8.08 -5.11
C ASP A 379 -25.65 -8.93 -4.00
N GLY A 380 -25.62 -8.45 -2.74
CA GLY A 380 -26.16 -9.16 -1.58
C GLY A 380 -25.17 -10.10 -0.87
N ALA A 381 -23.93 -10.21 -1.32
CA ALA A 381 -22.87 -10.93 -0.61
C ALA A 381 -22.35 -10.10 0.57
N SER A 382 -22.09 -10.74 1.72
CA SER A 382 -21.48 -10.08 2.87
C SER A 382 -19.98 -10.39 2.95
N ARG A 383 -19.14 -9.36 2.92
CA ARG A 383 -17.70 -9.50 3.20
C ARG A 383 -17.45 -9.23 4.68
N GLU A 384 -16.76 -10.15 5.33
CA GLU A 384 -16.47 -10.07 6.77
C GLU A 384 -14.97 -10.07 7.02
N SER A 385 -14.47 -8.93 7.48
CA SER A 385 -13.06 -8.74 7.83
C SER A 385 -12.90 -8.64 9.35
N VAL A 386 -11.88 -9.29 9.90
CA VAL A 386 -11.60 -9.28 11.34
C VAL A 386 -10.22 -8.70 11.59
N TYR A 387 -10.20 -7.61 12.34
CA TYR A 387 -9.02 -6.85 12.71
C TYR A 387 -8.67 -7.19 14.16
N ILE A 388 -7.48 -7.74 14.39
CA ILE A 388 -7.03 -8.13 15.74
C ILE A 388 -6.01 -7.13 16.26
N ALA A 389 -6.22 -6.68 17.49
CA ALA A 389 -5.27 -5.84 18.21
C ALA A 389 -3.97 -6.60 18.49
N GLY A 390 -2.92 -5.89 18.87
CA GLY A 390 -1.68 -6.54 19.30
C GLY A 390 -1.88 -7.46 20.50
N GLN A 391 -1.38 -8.69 20.38
CA GLN A 391 -1.47 -9.73 21.40
C GLN A 391 -0.10 -9.96 22.03
N ILE A 392 0.02 -9.57 23.29
CA ILE A 392 1.21 -9.79 24.12
C ILE A 392 1.03 -11.04 25.01
N PRO A 393 2.11 -11.70 25.46
CA PRO A 393 2.06 -13.02 26.08
C PRO A 393 1.69 -12.95 27.57
N LEU A 394 0.61 -12.27 27.94
CA LEU A 394 0.12 -12.26 29.32
C LEU A 394 -0.51 -13.61 29.66
N VAL A 395 -0.23 -14.13 30.86
CA VAL A 395 -1.01 -15.24 31.41
C VAL A 395 -2.40 -14.70 31.79
N PRO A 396 -3.50 -15.17 31.17
CA PRO A 396 -4.84 -14.56 31.32
C PRO A 396 -5.34 -14.40 32.77
N ALA A 397 -5.04 -15.38 33.62
CA ALA A 397 -5.51 -15.41 35.00
C ALA A 397 -4.75 -14.44 35.92
N SER A 398 -3.45 -14.26 35.70
CA SER A 398 -2.60 -13.43 36.55
C SER A 398 -2.39 -12.02 35.99
N MET A 399 -2.53 -11.84 34.66
CA MET A 399 -2.15 -10.64 33.92
C MET A 399 -0.65 -10.31 34.07
N VAL A 400 0.19 -11.34 34.16
CA VAL A 400 1.66 -11.22 34.26
C VAL A 400 2.31 -11.95 33.08
N LEU A 401 3.44 -11.44 32.60
CA LEU A 401 4.26 -12.11 31.58
C LEU A 401 4.90 -13.40 32.18
N PRO A 402 5.04 -14.49 31.41
CA PRO A 402 5.84 -15.64 31.82
C PRO A 402 7.24 -15.22 32.24
N LEU A 403 7.75 -15.79 33.34
CA LEU A 403 9.05 -15.44 33.89
C LEU A 403 10.19 -15.70 32.89
N GLU A 404 11.16 -14.80 32.85
CA GLU A 404 12.38 -14.91 32.06
C GLU A 404 13.36 -15.91 32.69
N HIS A 405 13.30 -17.15 32.25
CA HIS A 405 14.38 -18.11 32.45
C HIS A 405 14.69 -18.75 31.09
N ASP A 406 15.78 -18.30 30.46
CA ASP A 406 16.39 -18.88 29.26
C ASP A 406 15.56 -18.79 27.96
N THR A 407 16.10 -19.36 26.87
CA THR A 407 15.54 -19.47 25.51
C THR A 407 14.13 -20.06 25.49
N ASP A 408 13.82 -20.95 26.43
CA ASP A 408 12.51 -21.57 26.60
C ASP A 408 11.43 -20.53 26.99
N SER A 409 11.81 -19.44 27.66
CA SER A 409 10.89 -18.35 28.00
C SER A 409 10.38 -17.63 26.75
N PHE A 410 11.24 -17.37 25.75
CA PHE A 410 10.81 -16.71 24.52
C PHE A 410 9.91 -17.61 23.66
N ILE A 411 10.18 -18.91 23.61
CA ILE A 411 9.32 -19.87 22.91
C ILE A 411 7.92 -19.86 23.55
N LEU A 412 7.86 -19.95 24.89
CA LEU A 412 6.60 -19.90 25.63
C LEU A 412 5.86 -18.59 25.36
N GLN A 413 6.53 -17.45 25.44
CA GLN A 413 5.95 -16.15 25.13
C GLN A 413 5.42 -16.09 23.69
N SER A 414 6.21 -16.56 22.71
CA SER A 414 5.82 -16.56 21.30
C SER A 414 4.56 -17.39 21.05
N VAL A 415 4.49 -18.59 21.63
CA VAL A 415 3.34 -19.48 21.49
C VAL A 415 2.13 -18.97 22.26
N LEU A 416 2.32 -18.42 23.47
CA LEU A 416 1.23 -17.90 24.29
C LEU A 416 0.57 -16.68 23.65
N ALA A 417 1.33 -15.74 23.11
CA ALA A 417 0.79 -14.59 22.40
C ALA A 417 0.08 -15.02 21.08
N LEU A 418 0.62 -15.99 20.34
CA LEU A 418 -0.05 -16.57 19.17
C LEU A 418 -1.34 -17.32 19.56
N GLN A 419 -1.36 -17.97 20.73
CA GLN A 419 -2.57 -18.61 21.27
C GLN A 419 -3.65 -17.58 21.59
N HIS A 420 -3.31 -16.40 22.11
CA HIS A 420 -4.28 -15.32 22.31
C HIS A 420 -4.87 -14.84 20.99
N LEU A 421 -4.02 -14.67 19.96
CA LEU A 421 -4.45 -14.33 18.60
C LEU A 421 -5.46 -15.35 18.06
N ASP A 422 -5.16 -16.65 18.18
CA ASP A 422 -6.04 -17.75 17.76
C ASP A 422 -7.37 -17.74 18.54
N ARG A 423 -7.33 -17.69 19.88
CA ARG A 423 -8.53 -17.72 20.72
C ARG A 423 -9.47 -16.56 20.44
N ILE A 424 -8.93 -15.35 20.32
CA ILE A 424 -9.69 -14.16 19.93
C ILE A 424 -10.24 -14.34 18.52
N GLY A 425 -9.43 -14.83 17.58
CA GLY A 425 -9.85 -15.13 16.21
C GLY A 425 -11.03 -16.09 16.16
N ARG A 426 -11.00 -17.18 16.92
CA ARG A 426 -12.09 -18.17 17.00
C ARG A 426 -13.39 -17.57 17.56
N VAL A 427 -13.31 -16.77 18.62
CA VAL A 427 -14.48 -16.05 19.18
C VAL A 427 -15.06 -15.08 18.16
N MET A 428 -14.22 -14.46 17.34
CA MET A 428 -14.64 -13.57 16.25
C MET A 428 -14.98 -14.32 14.95
N HIS A 429 -15.01 -15.65 14.96
CA HIS A 429 -15.29 -16.51 13.81
C HIS A 429 -14.35 -16.26 12.61
N VAL A 430 -13.05 -16.04 12.87
CA VAL A 430 -12.01 -16.07 11.84
C VAL A 430 -11.88 -17.50 11.35
N LYS A 431 -12.16 -17.72 10.06
CA LYS A 431 -12.00 -19.04 9.42
C LYS A 431 -10.64 -19.18 8.76
N ARG A 432 -10.09 -18.08 8.24
CA ARG A 432 -8.79 -18.04 7.58
C ARG A 432 -8.06 -16.75 7.95
N TRP A 433 -6.81 -16.89 8.37
CA TRP A 433 -5.89 -15.76 8.48
C TRP A 433 -5.41 -15.37 7.08
N THR A 434 -5.40 -14.09 6.76
CA THR A 434 -4.92 -13.56 5.48
C THR A 434 -3.57 -12.89 5.62
N PHE A 435 -3.23 -12.42 6.83
CA PHE A 435 -1.94 -11.79 7.12
C PHE A 435 -1.58 -11.88 8.60
N GLY A 436 -0.28 -12.03 8.90
CA GLY A 436 0.26 -11.99 10.27
C GLY A 436 1.50 -11.10 10.38
N ILE A 437 1.65 -10.44 11.54
CA ILE A 437 2.89 -9.77 11.92
C ILE A 437 3.30 -10.23 13.32
N ALA A 438 4.59 -10.56 13.48
CA ALA A 438 5.22 -10.72 14.78
C ALA A 438 6.19 -9.56 15.02
N PHE A 439 5.88 -8.70 15.98
CA PHE A 439 6.82 -7.68 16.45
C PHE A 439 7.73 -8.26 17.52
N LEU A 440 9.03 -8.01 17.41
CA LEU A 440 10.06 -8.42 18.38
C LEU A 440 10.66 -7.19 19.04
N ALA A 441 10.73 -7.19 20.37
CA ALA A 441 11.51 -6.19 21.10
C ALA A 441 13.00 -6.35 20.74
N SER A 442 13.68 -5.24 20.50
CA SER A 442 15.08 -5.22 20.01
C SER A 442 16.04 -4.41 20.86
N GLU A 443 15.53 -3.56 21.77
CA GLU A 443 16.36 -2.78 22.67
C GLU A 443 17.23 -3.69 23.55
N GLY A 444 18.54 -3.47 23.54
CA GLY A 444 19.51 -4.24 24.33
C GLY A 444 19.77 -5.67 23.84
N ILE A 445 19.22 -6.11 22.69
CA ILE A 445 19.34 -7.48 22.20
C ILE A 445 20.27 -7.56 20.99
N SER A 446 21.20 -8.52 21.00
CA SER A 446 22.11 -8.74 19.87
C SER A 446 21.41 -9.30 18.63
N HIS A 447 21.95 -8.99 17.44
CA HIS A 447 21.40 -9.47 16.16
C HIS A 447 21.24 -10.99 16.07
N ASN A 448 22.14 -11.77 16.68
CA ASN A 448 22.04 -13.23 16.69
C ASN A 448 20.81 -13.71 17.47
N ILE A 449 20.56 -13.14 18.65
CA ILE A 449 19.39 -13.46 19.47
C ILE A 449 18.11 -13.05 18.72
N LEU A 450 18.09 -11.87 18.09
CA LEU A 450 16.95 -11.43 17.28
C LEU A 450 16.65 -12.38 16.11
N SER A 451 17.68 -12.86 15.41
CA SER A 451 17.52 -13.86 14.35
C SER A 451 16.90 -15.15 14.89
N ASN A 452 17.39 -15.67 16.03
CA ASN A 452 16.84 -16.89 16.64
C ASN A 452 15.39 -16.71 17.11
N ARG A 453 15.05 -15.51 17.63
CA ARG A 453 13.68 -15.13 18.01
C ARG A 453 12.77 -15.06 16.78
N ALA A 454 13.26 -14.50 15.67
CA ALA A 454 12.54 -14.47 14.40
C ALA A 454 12.25 -15.86 13.84
N ASP A 455 13.25 -16.75 13.82
CA ASP A 455 13.08 -18.15 13.42
C ASP A 455 12.10 -18.89 14.33
N THR A 456 12.06 -18.55 15.61
CA THR A 456 11.10 -19.11 16.57
C THR A 456 9.68 -18.66 16.27
N ALA A 457 9.45 -17.36 16.03
CA ALA A 457 8.15 -16.82 15.64
C ALA A 457 7.65 -17.43 14.31
N GLN A 458 8.54 -17.56 13.32
CA GLN A 458 8.23 -18.18 12.03
C GLN A 458 7.84 -19.65 12.17
N ARG A 459 8.59 -20.43 12.96
CA ARG A 459 8.25 -21.83 13.23
C ARG A 459 6.93 -21.97 13.99
N ALA A 460 6.65 -21.09 14.95
CA ALA A 460 5.38 -21.07 15.67
C ALA A 460 4.20 -20.82 14.71
N TRP A 461 4.29 -19.82 13.84
CA TRP A 461 3.27 -19.53 12.82
C TRP A 461 3.08 -20.69 11.85
N ALA A 462 4.17 -21.21 11.28
CA ALA A 462 4.09 -22.32 10.33
C ALA A 462 3.50 -23.59 10.98
N GLY A 463 3.86 -23.89 12.23
CA GLY A 463 3.29 -25.01 12.98
C GLY A 463 1.79 -24.83 13.24
N TYR A 464 1.38 -23.63 13.62
CA TYR A 464 -0.03 -23.28 13.81
C TYR A 464 -0.85 -23.41 12.52
N GLN A 465 -0.37 -22.87 11.41
CA GLN A 465 -1.09 -22.92 10.13
C GLN A 465 -1.19 -24.35 9.56
N ARG A 466 -0.15 -25.18 9.75
CA ARG A 466 -0.23 -26.61 9.37
C ARG A 466 -1.31 -27.32 10.18
N LYS A 467 -1.41 -27.08 11.49
CA LYS A 467 -2.44 -27.68 12.34
C LYS A 467 -3.85 -27.32 11.86
N LEU A 468 -4.08 -26.05 11.53
CA LEU A 468 -5.38 -25.59 11.01
C LEU A 468 -5.75 -26.29 9.69
N ASN A 469 -4.78 -26.48 8.79
CA ASN A 469 -5.01 -27.16 7.52
C ASN A 469 -5.26 -28.67 7.68
N THR A 470 -4.67 -29.33 8.67
CA THR A 470 -4.92 -30.75 8.96
C THR A 470 -6.25 -30.99 9.66
N SER A 471 -6.76 -30.04 10.47
CA SER A 471 -8.06 -30.18 11.14
C SER A 471 -9.26 -30.01 10.20
N THR A 472 -9.07 -29.50 8.98
CA THR A 472 -10.16 -29.31 8.00
C THR A 472 -10.49 -30.56 7.18
N THR A 473 -9.73 -31.66 7.29
CA THR A 473 -9.92 -32.88 6.48
C THR A 473 -10.60 -34.03 7.21
N ASP A 474 -10.73 -34.02 8.54
CA ASP A 474 -11.41 -35.07 9.30
C ASP A 474 -12.64 -34.53 10.01
N VAL A 475 -13.80 -35.02 9.60
CA VAL A 475 -15.09 -34.78 10.24
C VAL A 475 -15.14 -35.61 11.52
N ASP A 476 -14.86 -34.99 12.66
CA ASP A 476 -15.48 -35.37 13.93
C ASP A 476 -15.47 -34.18 14.90
N GLU A 477 -16.67 -33.66 15.22
CA GLU A 477 -16.91 -32.73 16.32
C GLU A 477 -16.74 -33.44 17.68
N SER A 478 -15.61 -34.13 17.88
CA SER A 478 -15.18 -34.53 19.21
C SER A 478 -14.24 -33.46 19.73
N GLU A 479 -14.48 -32.99 20.94
CA GLU A 479 -13.70 -31.96 21.64
C GLU A 479 -12.23 -32.37 21.68
N ASP A 480 -11.48 -32.00 20.65
CA ASP A 480 -10.05 -32.21 20.59
C ASP A 480 -9.47 -31.47 21.80
N GLU A 481 -8.90 -32.22 22.75
CA GLU A 481 -8.14 -31.74 23.91
C GLU A 481 -6.94 -30.93 23.41
N SER A 482 -7.25 -29.75 22.92
CA SER A 482 -6.41 -28.89 22.12
C SER A 482 -5.46 -28.19 23.07
N PHE A 483 -4.19 -28.64 23.10
CA PHE A 483 -3.00 -27.93 23.56
C PHE A 483 -3.32 -26.62 24.32
N ASP A 484 -3.76 -26.76 25.56
CA ASP A 484 -4.03 -25.65 26.45
C ASP A 484 -2.95 -25.64 27.52
N VAL A 485 -2.09 -24.62 27.51
CA VAL A 485 -1.01 -24.45 28.48
C VAL A 485 -1.58 -24.47 29.90
N TRP A 486 -2.80 -23.96 30.12
CA TRP A 486 -3.44 -24.00 31.43
C TRP A 486 -3.87 -25.42 31.82
N HIS A 487 -4.55 -26.16 30.92
CA HIS A 487 -4.90 -27.58 31.13
C HIS A 487 -3.67 -28.47 31.33
N LEU A 488 -2.55 -28.16 30.67
CA LEU A 488 -1.26 -28.85 30.83
C LEU A 488 -0.54 -28.48 32.14
N THR A 489 -0.85 -27.31 32.72
CA THR A 489 -0.22 -26.82 33.96
C THR A 489 -1.05 -27.17 35.21
N HIS A 490 -2.38 -27.31 35.07
CA HIS A 490 -3.31 -27.50 36.20
C HIS A 490 -4.23 -28.73 36.06
N GLY A 491 -4.24 -29.42 34.91
CA GLY A 491 -4.90 -30.72 34.74
C GLY A 491 -4.05 -31.89 35.24
N SER A 492 -4.61 -33.10 35.29
CA SER A 492 -3.93 -34.33 35.73
C SER A 492 -2.87 -34.88 34.74
N GLY A 493 -2.53 -34.10 33.70
CA GLY A 493 -1.54 -34.44 32.68
C GLY A 493 -0.09 -34.21 33.13
N LYS A 494 0.85 -34.98 32.56
CA LYS A 494 2.29 -34.83 32.84
C LYS A 494 2.80 -33.43 32.47
N PRO A 495 3.78 -32.85 33.21
CA PRO A 495 4.36 -31.56 32.91
C PRO A 495 4.84 -31.49 31.45
N TRP A 496 4.51 -30.40 30.74
CA TRP A 496 4.85 -30.23 29.33
C TRP A 496 6.37 -30.33 29.04
N GLN A 497 7.20 -29.95 30.02
CA GLN A 497 8.67 -30.09 30.01
C GLN A 497 9.14 -31.55 29.81
N SER A 498 8.35 -32.54 30.24
CA SER A 498 8.69 -33.96 30.08
C SER A 498 8.58 -34.46 28.63
N ARG A 499 7.87 -33.75 27.75
CA ARG A 499 7.73 -34.07 26.32
C ARG A 499 8.79 -33.43 25.43
N MET A 500 9.66 -32.56 25.97
CA MET A 500 10.78 -31.97 25.20
C MET A 500 11.95 -32.95 25.00
N HIS A 501 12.01 -34.06 25.75
CA HIS A 501 13.13 -35.02 25.73
C HIS A 501 12.83 -36.34 25.00
N THR A 502 11.69 -36.48 24.34
CA THR A 502 11.48 -37.63 23.45
C THR A 502 12.06 -37.31 22.08
N ASN A 503 12.98 -38.15 21.61
CA ASN A 503 13.53 -38.09 20.24
C ASN A 503 12.40 -37.81 19.23
N PRO A 504 12.66 -37.00 18.18
CA PRO A 504 11.66 -36.78 17.15
C PRO A 504 11.19 -38.14 16.62
N PRO A 505 9.88 -38.35 16.41
CA PRO A 505 9.40 -39.59 15.86
C PRO A 505 10.06 -39.79 14.49
N GLU A 506 10.84 -40.86 14.37
CA GLU A 506 11.43 -41.30 13.10
C GLU A 506 10.27 -41.55 12.12
N GLY A 507 10.25 -40.78 11.03
CA GLY A 507 9.34 -41.01 9.91
C GLY A 507 8.21 -39.98 9.74
N ILE A 508 8.53 -38.69 9.66
CA ILE A 508 7.69 -37.77 8.87
C ILE A 508 8.24 -37.80 7.44
N ARG A 509 7.77 -38.76 6.64
CA ARG A 509 7.88 -38.65 5.19
C ARG A 509 7.12 -37.39 4.78
N ALA A 510 7.79 -36.53 4.01
CA ALA A 510 7.15 -35.39 3.36
C ALA A 510 6.03 -35.91 2.47
N ASP A 511 4.80 -35.90 2.98
CA ASP A 511 3.63 -36.20 2.18
C ASP A 511 3.40 -35.01 1.24
N GLN A 512 3.54 -35.26 -0.06
CA GLN A 512 3.29 -34.29 -1.13
C GLN A 512 1.78 -34.19 -1.40
N GLY A 513 1.00 -33.92 -0.34
CA GLY A 513 -0.44 -33.62 -0.41
C GLY A 513 -0.66 -32.12 -0.65
N SER A 514 -1.67 -31.78 -1.46
CA SER A 514 -2.00 -30.44 -1.96
C SER A 514 -1.73 -29.29 -0.97
N ALA A 515 -0.65 -28.54 -1.22
CA ALA A 515 -0.23 -27.43 -0.39
C ALA A 515 -1.24 -26.27 -0.45
N GLY A 516 -2.07 -26.12 0.58
CA GLY A 516 -2.79 -24.87 0.81
C GLY A 516 -1.80 -23.73 0.99
N VAL A 517 -2.06 -22.58 0.35
CA VAL A 517 -1.20 -21.39 0.42
C VAL A 517 -1.16 -20.91 1.87
N MET A 518 0.03 -20.91 2.48
CA MET A 518 0.23 -20.44 3.86
C MET A 518 0.10 -18.91 3.90
N PRO A 519 -0.67 -18.35 4.86
CA PRO A 519 -0.79 -16.91 5.00
C PRO A 519 0.57 -16.25 5.26
N PRO A 520 0.88 -15.13 4.57
CA PRO A 520 2.14 -14.42 4.73
C PRO A 520 2.34 -13.96 6.19
N LEU A 521 3.59 -14.00 6.62
CA LEU A 521 4.05 -13.53 7.93
C LEU A 521 5.20 -12.55 7.72
N LEU A 522 5.12 -11.38 8.38
CA LEU A 522 6.27 -10.50 8.57
C LEU A 522 6.77 -10.60 10.01
N VAL A 523 8.09 -10.64 10.17
CA VAL A 523 8.74 -10.48 11.47
C VAL A 523 9.46 -9.14 11.48
N ILE A 524 9.08 -8.27 12.42
CA ILE A 524 9.51 -6.88 12.45
C ILE A 524 10.11 -6.58 13.83
N THR A 525 11.23 -5.87 13.88
CA THR A 525 11.77 -5.39 15.17
C THR A 525 11.15 -4.05 15.55
N ALA A 526 10.84 -3.88 16.84
CA ALA A 526 10.52 -2.60 17.46
C ALA A 526 11.48 -2.37 18.64
N ASP A 527 11.66 -1.12 19.08
CA ASP A 527 12.55 -0.83 20.21
C ASP A 527 11.99 -1.47 21.49
N CYS A 528 10.73 -1.16 21.81
CA CYS A 528 10.03 -1.70 22.97
C CYS A 528 8.56 -1.99 22.66
N LEU A 529 8.00 -3.00 23.32
CA LEU A 529 6.60 -3.43 23.23
C LEU A 529 5.87 -3.20 24.57
N PRO A 530 4.53 -3.16 24.58
CA PRO A 530 3.76 -2.92 25.79
C PRO A 530 4.12 -3.88 26.93
N LEU A 531 4.18 -3.34 28.16
CA LEU A 531 4.59 -4.09 29.36
C LEU A 531 5.98 -4.73 29.28
N ASN A 532 6.84 -4.27 28.36
CA ASN A 532 8.17 -4.82 28.13
C ASN A 532 8.14 -6.30 27.68
N SER A 533 7.10 -6.71 26.94
CA SER A 533 7.04 -8.05 26.35
C SER A 533 8.09 -8.25 25.26
N ASP A 534 8.56 -9.47 25.07
CA ASP A 534 9.54 -9.78 24.02
C ASP A 534 8.93 -9.88 22.61
N ILE A 535 7.63 -10.19 22.53
CA ILE A 535 6.91 -10.43 21.28
C ILE A 535 5.46 -9.96 21.36
N GLU A 536 4.95 -9.43 20.26
CA GLU A 536 3.55 -9.06 20.08
C GLU A 536 3.05 -9.56 18.72
N TRP A 537 1.96 -10.33 18.72
CA TRP A 537 1.34 -10.84 17.49
C TRP A 537 0.18 -9.97 17.03
N ILE A 538 0.07 -9.81 15.72
CA ILE A 538 -1.05 -9.15 15.05
C ILE A 538 -1.55 -10.07 13.94
N GLY A 539 -2.85 -10.10 13.75
CA GLY A 539 -3.48 -10.86 12.68
C GLY A 539 -4.59 -10.09 12.00
N PHE A 540 -4.70 -10.32 10.69
CA PHE A 540 -5.88 -9.97 9.91
C PHE A 540 -6.46 -11.26 9.34
N GLY A 541 -7.78 -11.39 9.44
CA GLY A 541 -8.47 -12.62 9.05
C GLY A 541 -9.83 -12.34 8.42
N SER A 542 -10.36 -13.37 7.77
CA SER A 542 -11.68 -13.36 7.13
C SER A 542 -12.57 -14.44 7.74
N SER A 543 -13.87 -14.14 7.85
CA SER A 543 -14.88 -15.14 8.20
C SER A 543 -15.40 -15.93 6.98
N HIS A 544 -14.96 -15.57 5.77
CA HIS A 544 -15.23 -16.28 4.52
C HIS A 544 -13.93 -16.80 3.88
N ALA A 545 -14.03 -17.84 3.06
CA ALA A 545 -12.90 -18.33 2.27
C ALA A 545 -12.66 -17.36 1.10
N THR A 546 -11.80 -16.37 1.30
CA THR A 546 -11.33 -15.47 0.25
C THR A 546 -9.91 -15.87 -0.16
N ASP A 547 -9.58 -15.62 -1.44
CA ASP A 547 -8.27 -15.94 -2.05
C ASP A 547 -7.26 -14.77 -1.99
N ASP A 548 -7.63 -13.62 -1.40
CA ASP A 548 -6.73 -12.48 -1.25
C ASP A 548 -5.72 -12.71 -0.09
N MET A 549 -4.46 -12.84 -0.46
CA MET A 549 -3.34 -13.20 0.43
C MET A 549 -2.24 -12.11 0.45
N GLY A 550 -2.62 -10.85 0.23
CA GLY A 550 -1.74 -9.68 0.25
C GLY A 550 -1.59 -8.99 1.62
N VAL A 551 -0.73 -7.94 1.68
CA VAL A 551 -0.65 -7.05 2.85
C VAL A 551 -1.97 -6.27 2.95
N PRO A 552 -2.71 -6.38 4.08
CA PRO A 552 -3.98 -5.69 4.27
C PRO A 552 -3.80 -4.18 4.17
N SER A 553 -4.75 -3.48 3.54
CA SER A 553 -4.67 -2.04 3.28
C SER A 553 -4.29 -1.22 4.52
N HIS A 554 -4.95 -1.49 5.66
CA HIS A 554 -4.67 -0.82 6.94
C HIS A 554 -3.27 -1.06 7.54
N LEU A 555 -2.51 -2.04 7.04
CA LEU A 555 -1.13 -2.35 7.48
C LEU A 555 -0.08 -1.89 6.47
N ARG A 556 -0.45 -1.44 5.27
CA ARG A 556 0.50 -1.05 4.22
C ARG A 556 1.41 0.10 4.68
N GLY A 557 0.84 1.17 5.26
CA GLY A 557 1.60 2.28 5.81
C GLY A 557 2.54 1.88 6.94
N LEU A 558 2.14 0.93 7.80
CA LEU A 558 3.00 0.37 8.85
C LEU A 558 4.19 -0.39 8.24
N VAL A 559 3.93 -1.33 7.33
CA VAL A 559 4.99 -2.13 6.69
C VAL A 559 5.98 -1.23 5.93
N LYS A 560 5.49 -0.15 5.32
CA LYS A 560 6.31 0.84 4.61
C LYS A 560 7.30 1.56 5.54
N ILE A 561 6.86 2.05 6.70
CA ILE A 561 7.75 2.75 7.64
C ILE A 561 8.69 1.81 8.39
N PHE A 562 8.31 0.53 8.57
CA PHE A 562 9.12 -0.49 9.21
C PHE A 562 9.98 -1.31 8.23
N ARG A 563 10.02 -0.98 6.93
CA ARG A 563 10.67 -1.79 5.90
C ARG A 563 12.13 -2.18 6.20
N HIS A 564 12.90 -1.29 6.82
CA HIS A 564 14.31 -1.51 7.18
C HIS A 564 14.48 -2.29 8.49
N ARG A 565 13.38 -2.54 9.20
CA ARG A 565 13.30 -3.32 10.44
C ARG A 565 12.64 -4.69 10.25
N VAL A 566 12.30 -5.04 9.01
CA VAL A 566 11.83 -6.40 8.66
C VAL A 566 13.03 -7.35 8.68
N LEU A 567 12.94 -8.41 9.46
CA LEU A 567 13.96 -9.44 9.51
C LEU A 567 13.82 -10.42 8.34
N PRO A 568 14.93 -10.87 7.73
CA PRO A 568 14.89 -11.81 6.62
C PRO A 568 14.25 -13.14 7.04
N THR A 569 13.47 -13.73 6.14
CA THR A 569 12.82 -15.02 6.35
C THR A 569 13.73 -16.17 5.92
N SER A 570 13.88 -17.19 6.77
CA SER A 570 14.69 -18.38 6.50
C SER A 570 14.04 -19.35 5.48
N THR A 571 12.89 -18.99 4.90
CA THR A 571 12.18 -19.76 3.87
C THR A 571 12.51 -19.36 2.42
N ASN A 572 13.52 -18.51 2.20
CA ASN A 572 13.96 -18.06 0.87
C ASN A 572 15.37 -18.55 0.48
N THR A 573 15.82 -19.70 1.03
CA THR A 573 17.00 -20.43 0.54
C THR A 573 16.61 -21.72 -0.16
#